data_AF-A0A7S1DRV5-F1
#
_entry.id   AF-A0A7S1DRV5-F1
#
_cell.length_a   1.000
_cell.length_b   1.000
_cell.length_c   1.000
_cell.angle_alpha   90.00
_cell.angle_beta   90.00
_cell.angle_gamma   90.00
#
_symmetry.space_group_name_H-M   'P 1'
#
loop_
_entity.id
_entity.type
_entity.pdbx_description
1 polymer ?
#
loop_
_entity_poly.entity_id
_entity_poly.type
_entity_poly.pdbx_seq_one_letter_code
_entity_poly.pdbx_strand_id
1 'polypeptide(L)'
;MTGCVTRWDVAVGQWLPLGSPLEGVINAAVRNASTIYIGGRFTSVGESSAAQGADFEGLARFDGFDWRPLEGGGVSGGDIRAMAVGSENLYVGGSFVRVGNVEVTRVARYDGVMWHKMGQLDGDVQALSTFGEYVFAGGDFVTSSGGANEVSHIARFYAGFWQQLGTGVDGTVYVITPIRDCLYIGGSMSQRVVRTCIGAAGSTVGDDLEAVEFEGAAVSTVRVIVAATHDAPPTQAGTCVVPGAACTHLNG
;
A
#
# COMPACT_ATOMS: atom_id res chain seq x y z
N MET A 1 -8.17 22.13 -12.29
CA MET A 1 -9.09 21.45 -11.35
C MET A 1 -8.58 21.76 -9.95
N THR A 2 -9.45 22.14 -9.02
CA THR A 2 -9.10 22.31 -7.60
C THR A 2 -9.42 21.02 -6.86
N GLY A 3 -8.45 20.52 -6.10
CA GLY A 3 -8.57 19.38 -5.21
C GLY A 3 -8.95 19.86 -3.82
N CYS A 4 -9.83 19.14 -3.14
CA CYS A 4 -10.16 19.40 -1.74
C CYS A 4 -10.13 18.10 -0.97
N VAL A 5 -9.73 18.19 0.29
CA VAL A 5 -9.86 17.09 1.24
C VAL A 5 -11.03 17.42 2.16
N THR A 6 -11.89 16.44 2.37
CA THR A 6 -13.03 16.57 3.28
C THR A 6 -13.01 15.42 4.28
N ARG A 7 -13.51 15.68 5.48
CA ARG A 7 -13.73 14.65 6.51
C ARG A 7 -15.23 14.49 6.75
N TRP A 8 -15.68 13.25 6.89
CA TRP A 8 -17.01 12.95 7.38
C TRP A 8 -17.03 13.03 8.90
N ASP A 9 -17.84 13.94 9.45
CA ASP A 9 -18.06 14.02 10.88
C ASP A 9 -19.31 13.21 11.24
N VAL A 10 -19.10 12.11 11.96
CA VAL A 10 -20.16 11.17 12.35
C VAL A 10 -21.10 11.79 13.40
N ALA A 11 -20.61 12.71 14.24
CA ALA A 11 -21.40 13.30 15.30
C ALA A 11 -22.45 14.27 14.75
N VAL A 12 -22.10 15.01 13.69
CA VAL A 12 -23.03 15.94 13.02
C VAL A 12 -23.60 15.41 11.70
N GLY A 13 -23.10 14.29 11.19
CA GLY A 13 -23.57 13.67 9.95
C GLY A 13 -23.31 14.52 8.71
N GLN A 14 -22.15 15.18 8.63
CA GLN A 14 -21.82 16.11 7.55
C GLN A 14 -20.38 15.97 7.07
N TRP A 15 -20.17 16.29 5.79
CA TRP A 15 -18.83 16.50 5.23
C TRP A 15 -18.34 17.90 5.61
N LEU A 16 -17.16 17.96 6.23
CA LEU A 16 -16.49 19.20 6.60
C LEU A 16 -15.19 19.33 5.81
N PRO A 17 -14.81 20.54 5.36
CA PRO A 17 -13.53 20.76 4.71
C PRO A 17 -12.37 20.47 5.68
N LEU A 18 -11.26 19.95 5.13
CA LEU A 18 -10.01 19.76 5.86
C LEU A 18 -8.90 20.56 5.18
N GLY A 19 -8.52 21.67 5.81
CA GLY A 19 -7.55 22.63 5.27
C GLY A 19 -8.07 23.41 4.05
N SER A 20 -7.18 24.22 3.48
CA SER A 20 -7.39 25.01 2.27
C SER A 20 -7.49 24.12 1.03
N PRO A 21 -8.19 24.55 -0.03
CA PRO A 21 -8.19 23.85 -1.31
C PRO A 21 -6.80 23.88 -1.95
N LEU A 22 -6.48 22.84 -2.72
CA LEU A 22 -5.21 22.66 -3.44
C LEU A 22 -5.46 22.78 -4.94
N GLU A 23 -4.54 23.38 -5.69
CA GLU A 23 -4.67 23.47 -7.14
C GLU A 23 -4.17 22.20 -7.82
N GLY A 24 -5.06 21.22 -8.01
CA GLY A 24 -4.75 19.99 -8.72
C GLY A 24 -5.60 18.79 -8.32
N VAL A 25 -5.05 17.60 -8.50
CA VAL A 25 -5.69 16.33 -8.15
C VAL A 25 -4.90 15.67 -7.03
N ILE A 26 -5.62 15.21 -6.00
CA ILE A 26 -5.08 14.37 -4.95
C ILE A 26 -5.39 12.93 -5.33
N ASN A 27 -4.36 12.10 -5.47
CA ASN A 27 -4.50 10.69 -5.86
C ASN A 27 -4.40 9.75 -4.65
N ALA A 28 -3.66 10.14 -3.61
CA ALA A 28 -3.37 9.31 -2.46
C ALA A 28 -3.43 10.12 -1.16
N ALA A 29 -3.87 9.46 -0.09
CA ALA A 29 -3.82 9.99 1.27
C ALA A 29 -3.49 8.86 2.25
N VAL A 30 -2.60 9.14 3.20
CA VAL A 30 -2.20 8.19 4.26
C VAL A 30 -2.01 8.93 5.57
N ARG A 31 -1.97 8.20 6.68
CA ARG A 31 -1.66 8.80 7.99
C ARG A 31 -0.69 7.95 8.78
N ASN A 32 0.11 8.61 9.61
CA ASN A 32 0.73 7.99 10.76
C ASN A 32 -0.07 8.34 12.03
N ALA A 33 0.52 8.16 13.21
CA ALA A 33 -0.14 8.42 14.49
C ALA A 33 -0.54 9.90 14.69
N SER A 34 0.21 10.85 14.11
CA SER A 34 0.04 12.28 14.37
C SER A 34 -0.39 13.10 13.16
N THR A 35 -0.16 12.60 11.95
CA THR A 35 -0.13 13.42 10.74
C THR A 35 -0.80 12.72 9.58
N ILE A 36 -1.59 13.48 8.81
CA ILE A 36 -2.13 13.07 7.51
C ILE A 36 -1.21 13.60 6.42
N TYR A 37 -0.88 12.75 5.45
CA TYR A 37 -0.14 13.08 4.26
C TYR A 37 -1.03 12.87 3.04
N ILE A 38 -0.87 13.74 2.05
CA ILE A 38 -1.56 13.63 0.77
C ILE A 38 -0.56 13.76 -0.37
N GLY A 39 -0.83 13.02 -1.45
CA GLY A 39 0.01 12.96 -2.63
C GLY A 39 -0.83 13.00 -3.90
N GLY A 40 -0.30 13.60 -4.94
CA GLY A 40 -0.98 13.68 -6.22
C GLY A 40 -0.26 14.52 -7.25
N ARG A 41 -1.06 15.25 -8.04
CA ARG A 41 -0.63 16.25 -9.00
C ARG A 41 -1.30 17.57 -8.64
N PHE A 42 -0.72 18.29 -7.68
CA PHE A 42 -1.08 19.67 -7.37
C PHE A 42 0.15 20.59 -7.50
N THR A 43 -0.09 21.89 -7.54
CA THR A 43 0.95 22.89 -7.83
C THR A 43 1.18 23.89 -6.71
N SER A 44 0.37 23.84 -5.65
CA SER A 44 0.46 24.73 -4.50
C SER A 44 -0.03 24.05 -3.22
N VAL A 45 0.57 24.43 -2.09
CA VAL A 45 0.24 23.97 -0.74
C VAL A 45 0.21 25.17 0.20
N GLY A 46 -1.00 25.63 0.53
CA GLY A 46 -1.20 26.87 1.29
C GLY A 46 -0.78 28.11 0.49
N GLU A 47 -0.25 29.12 1.18
CA GLU A 47 0.32 30.32 0.53
C GLU A 47 1.70 30.08 -0.10
N SER A 48 2.27 28.88 0.08
CA SER A 48 3.48 28.47 -0.62
C SER A 48 3.06 28.02 -2.01
N SER A 49 3.20 28.92 -2.99
CA SER A 49 3.30 28.51 -4.38
C SER A 49 4.76 28.18 -4.66
N ALA A 50 5.03 27.03 -5.30
CA ALA A 50 6.32 26.75 -5.88
C ALA A 50 6.81 27.99 -6.61
N ALA A 51 7.94 28.55 -6.16
CA ALA A 51 8.53 29.70 -6.84
C ALA A 51 8.69 29.33 -8.31
N GLN A 52 8.13 30.16 -9.19
CA GLN A 52 8.04 29.90 -10.63
C GLN A 52 9.38 29.37 -11.16
N GLY A 53 9.45 28.08 -11.52
CA GLY A 53 10.61 27.56 -12.23
C GLY A 53 10.95 26.07 -12.10
N ALA A 54 10.76 25.39 -10.96
CA ALA A 54 11.29 24.01 -10.88
C ALA A 54 10.76 23.01 -9.82
N ASP A 55 9.85 23.34 -8.90
CA ASP A 55 9.46 22.38 -7.84
C ASP A 55 7.97 22.07 -7.89
N PHE A 56 7.59 20.98 -8.54
CA PHE A 56 6.20 20.51 -8.54
C PHE A 56 5.80 20.09 -7.10
N GLU A 57 4.72 20.66 -6.58
CA GLU A 57 4.21 20.37 -5.23
C GLU A 57 3.17 19.25 -5.25
N GLY A 58 3.60 18.01 -5.43
CA GLY A 58 2.69 16.85 -5.40
C GLY A 58 2.50 16.21 -4.03
N LEU A 59 2.98 16.83 -2.93
CA LEU A 59 3.03 16.22 -1.61
C LEU A 59 2.84 17.26 -0.49
N ALA A 60 1.95 16.97 0.46
CA ALA A 60 1.67 17.83 1.61
C ALA A 60 1.38 17.04 2.89
N ARG A 61 1.55 17.68 4.04
CA ARG A 61 1.17 17.20 5.37
C ARG A 61 0.14 18.12 6.02
N PHE A 62 -0.77 17.59 6.80
CA PHE A 62 -1.70 18.40 7.59
C PHE A 62 -1.11 18.71 8.97
N ASP A 63 -1.08 19.98 9.37
CA ASP A 63 -0.52 20.42 10.66
C ASP A 63 -1.58 20.58 11.78
N GLY A 64 -2.83 20.26 11.50
CA GLY A 64 -3.97 20.48 12.41
C GLY A 64 -4.81 21.71 12.05
N PHE A 65 -4.25 22.64 11.28
CA PHE A 65 -4.92 23.85 10.80
C PHE A 65 -5.02 23.87 9.27
N ASP A 66 -3.91 23.63 8.56
CA ASP A 66 -3.85 23.64 7.10
C ASP A 66 -2.82 22.66 6.53
N TRP A 67 -2.80 22.53 5.20
CA TRP A 67 -1.80 21.80 4.45
C TRP A 67 -0.48 22.57 4.44
N ARG A 68 0.61 21.84 4.70
CA ARG A 68 1.99 22.34 4.68
C ARG A 68 2.84 21.52 3.72
N PRO A 69 3.80 22.13 3.01
CA PRO A 69 4.81 21.40 2.26
C PRO A 69 5.53 20.39 3.17
N LEU A 70 5.98 19.27 2.59
CA LEU A 70 6.85 18.35 3.31
C LEU A 70 8.29 18.88 3.31
N GLU A 71 8.99 18.67 4.42
CA GLU A 71 10.43 18.92 4.47
C GLU A 71 11.14 17.97 3.49
N GLY A 72 12.14 18.49 2.78
CA GLY A 72 12.81 17.75 1.71
C GLY A 72 12.20 17.94 0.31
N GLY A 73 11.11 18.71 0.16
CA GLY A 73 10.58 19.16 -1.13
C GLY A 73 9.54 18.24 -1.78
N GLY A 74 8.96 18.70 -2.89
CA GLY A 74 7.90 18.04 -3.65
C GLY A 74 8.40 17.02 -4.68
N VAL A 75 7.51 16.54 -5.55
CA VAL A 75 7.83 15.55 -6.60
C VAL A 75 7.78 16.19 -7.97
N SER A 76 8.70 15.87 -8.89
CA SER A 76 8.68 16.41 -10.26
C SER A 76 8.87 15.35 -11.36
N GLY A 77 8.49 15.73 -12.58
CA GLY A 77 8.50 14.88 -13.77
C GLY A 77 7.47 13.74 -13.74
N GLY A 78 6.45 13.85 -12.89
CA GLY A 78 5.34 12.92 -12.78
C GLY A 78 4.45 13.26 -11.58
N ASP A 79 3.60 12.32 -11.19
CA ASP A 79 2.63 12.44 -10.09
C ASP A 79 2.79 11.30 -9.08
N ILE A 80 2.43 11.57 -7.83
CA ILE A 80 2.25 10.52 -6.82
C ILE A 80 0.89 9.86 -7.08
N ARG A 81 0.87 8.53 -7.13
CA ARG A 81 -0.35 7.72 -7.29
C ARG A 81 -0.62 6.81 -6.11
N ALA A 82 0.42 6.44 -5.37
CA ALA A 82 0.35 5.58 -4.21
C ALA A 82 1.18 6.14 -3.06
N MET A 83 0.69 5.94 -1.84
CA MET A 83 1.45 6.23 -0.63
C MET A 83 1.22 5.12 0.39
N ALA A 84 2.22 4.85 1.22
CA ALA A 84 2.10 3.95 2.36
C ALA A 84 2.90 4.48 3.55
N VAL A 85 2.50 4.14 4.76
CA VAL A 85 3.20 4.49 5.99
C VAL A 85 3.69 3.20 6.65
N GLY A 86 5.00 3.14 6.92
CA GLY A 86 5.61 2.13 7.81
C GLY A 86 5.73 2.66 9.24
N SER A 87 6.47 1.95 10.10
CA SER A 87 6.68 2.36 11.50
C SER A 87 7.21 3.79 11.64
N GLU A 88 8.22 4.16 10.83
CA GLU A 88 8.90 5.46 10.90
C GLU A 88 9.03 6.14 9.53
N ASN A 89 8.50 5.52 8.48
CA ASN A 89 8.77 5.92 7.11
C ASN A 89 7.50 6.21 6.34
N LEU A 90 7.55 7.24 5.50
CA LEU A 90 6.57 7.47 4.45
C LEU A 90 7.13 6.94 3.13
N TYR A 91 6.34 6.16 2.40
CA TYR A 91 6.65 5.65 1.09
C TYR A 91 5.76 6.32 0.07
N VAL A 92 6.34 6.75 -1.05
CA VAL A 92 5.59 7.36 -2.17
C VAL A 92 5.91 6.62 -3.45
N GLY A 93 4.88 6.38 -4.26
CA GLY A 93 4.91 5.62 -5.51
C GLY A 93 4.11 6.36 -6.58
N GLY A 94 4.57 6.30 -7.83
CA GLY A 94 3.88 6.99 -8.93
C GLY A 94 4.66 6.98 -10.23
N SER A 95 4.56 8.07 -10.98
CA SER A 95 5.25 8.29 -12.28
C SER A 95 6.42 9.28 -12.18
N PHE A 96 6.67 9.85 -11.00
CA PHE A 96 7.69 10.87 -10.77
C PHE A 96 9.11 10.34 -10.95
N VAL A 97 10.01 11.25 -11.36
CA VAL A 97 11.44 10.96 -11.59
C VAL A 97 12.36 11.68 -10.60
N ARG A 98 11.80 12.57 -9.78
CA ARG A 98 12.52 13.30 -8.75
C ARG A 98 11.60 13.58 -7.57
N VAL A 99 12.16 13.52 -6.36
CA VAL A 99 11.53 13.97 -5.12
C VAL A 99 12.54 14.81 -4.34
N GLY A 100 12.17 16.06 -4.03
CA GLY A 100 13.13 17.05 -3.58
C GLY A 100 14.29 17.21 -4.57
N ASN A 101 15.50 17.11 -4.03
CA ASN A 101 16.74 17.11 -4.80
C ASN A 101 17.23 15.70 -5.20
N VAL A 102 16.42 14.66 -4.96
CA VAL A 102 16.81 13.26 -5.19
C VAL A 102 16.16 12.73 -6.45
N GLU A 103 16.98 12.33 -7.42
CA GLU A 103 16.53 11.57 -8.59
C GLU A 103 16.15 10.15 -8.19
N VAL A 104 14.93 9.76 -8.52
CA VAL A 104 14.30 8.50 -8.09
C VAL A 104 13.57 7.91 -9.28
N THR A 105 13.38 6.60 -9.28
CA THR A 105 12.63 5.93 -10.34
C THR A 105 11.32 5.44 -9.73
N ARG A 106 10.34 6.36 -9.67
CA ARG A 106 8.93 6.07 -9.36
C ARG A 106 8.59 5.65 -7.93
N VAL A 107 9.58 5.31 -7.10
CA VAL A 107 9.38 5.00 -5.67
C VAL A 107 10.47 5.65 -4.82
N ALA A 108 10.07 6.22 -3.67
CA ALA A 108 10.98 6.80 -2.70
C ALA A 108 10.48 6.58 -1.26
N ARG A 109 11.43 6.60 -0.31
CA ARG A 109 11.17 6.56 1.13
C ARG A 109 11.58 7.88 1.78
N TYR A 110 10.74 8.44 2.62
CA TYR A 110 11.06 9.54 3.52
C TYR A 110 11.18 9.02 4.95
N ASP A 111 12.29 9.33 5.61
CA ASP A 111 12.60 8.89 6.97
C ASP A 111 12.26 9.92 8.05
N GLY A 112 11.54 10.98 7.69
CA GLY A 112 11.27 12.12 8.58
C GLY A 112 12.28 13.25 8.46
N VAL A 113 13.39 13.06 7.75
CA VAL A 113 14.43 14.07 7.53
C VAL A 113 14.70 14.26 6.04
N MET A 114 14.95 13.17 5.30
CA MET A 114 15.35 13.20 3.90
C MET A 114 14.74 12.07 3.08
N TRP A 115 14.77 12.27 1.76
CA TRP A 115 14.34 11.28 0.78
C TRP A 115 15.45 10.28 0.45
N HIS A 116 15.07 9.01 0.32
CA HIS A 116 15.92 7.88 -0.04
C HIS A 116 15.36 7.15 -1.26
N LYS A 117 16.26 6.75 -2.16
CA LYS A 117 15.91 5.92 -3.32
C LYS A 117 15.59 4.49 -2.85
N MET A 118 14.64 3.82 -3.49
CA MET A 118 14.25 2.44 -3.17
C MET A 118 14.57 1.47 -4.31
N GLY A 119 15.66 1.67 -5.04
CA GLY A 119 15.92 0.94 -6.27
C GLY A 119 15.03 1.41 -7.43
N GLN A 120 15.07 0.67 -8.54
CA GLN A 120 14.41 1.08 -9.79
C GLN A 120 13.33 0.08 -10.18
N LEU A 121 12.19 0.61 -10.61
CA LEU A 121 11.13 -0.11 -11.32
C LEU A 121 10.94 0.56 -12.69
N ASP A 122 10.71 -0.23 -13.74
CA ASP A 122 10.65 0.23 -15.14
C ASP A 122 9.28 0.79 -15.58
N GLY A 123 8.25 0.64 -14.74
CA GLY A 123 6.90 1.18 -14.91
C GLY A 123 6.37 1.86 -13.64
N ASP A 124 5.28 2.60 -13.81
CA ASP A 124 4.59 3.41 -12.81
C ASP A 124 4.06 2.55 -11.66
N VAL A 125 4.24 3.07 -10.44
CA VAL A 125 3.72 2.43 -9.22
C VAL A 125 2.35 3.00 -8.90
N GLN A 126 1.34 2.12 -8.94
CA GLN A 126 -0.06 2.45 -8.77
C GLN A 126 -0.57 2.10 -7.37
N ALA A 127 0.07 1.15 -6.70
CA ALA A 127 -0.27 0.71 -5.36
C ALA A 127 1.00 0.53 -4.51
N LEU A 128 0.91 0.95 -3.25
CA LEU A 128 1.92 0.68 -2.23
C LEU A 128 1.25 0.19 -0.97
N SER A 129 1.87 -0.76 -0.29
CA SER A 129 1.49 -1.15 1.05
C SER A 129 2.68 -1.61 1.87
N THR A 130 2.58 -1.52 3.18
CA THR A 130 3.58 -2.01 4.14
C THR A 130 3.01 -3.21 4.92
N PHE A 131 3.85 -4.17 5.25
CA PHE A 131 3.53 -5.24 6.22
C PHE A 131 4.81 -5.71 6.90
N GLY A 132 4.92 -5.47 8.21
CA GLY A 132 6.18 -5.67 8.93
C GLY A 132 7.30 -4.80 8.35
N GLU A 133 8.42 -5.43 7.99
CA GLU A 133 9.57 -4.77 7.35
C GLU A 133 9.48 -4.68 5.82
N TYR A 134 8.44 -5.29 5.23
CA TYR A 134 8.27 -5.36 3.79
C TYR A 134 7.47 -4.17 3.26
N VAL A 135 7.88 -3.71 2.07
CA VAL A 135 7.10 -2.79 1.25
C VAL A 135 6.69 -3.51 -0.02
N PHE A 136 5.40 -3.50 -0.33
CA PHE A 136 4.86 -4.09 -1.54
C PHE A 136 4.53 -2.97 -2.53
N ALA A 137 4.95 -3.14 -3.78
CA ALA A 137 4.59 -2.26 -4.88
C ALA A 137 3.80 -3.03 -5.92
N GLY A 138 2.76 -2.39 -6.44
CA GLY A 138 1.95 -2.88 -7.55
C GLY A 138 1.85 -1.81 -8.61
N GLY A 139 1.87 -2.20 -9.88
CA GLY A 139 1.88 -1.22 -10.97
C GLY A 139 1.96 -1.85 -12.34
N ASP A 140 2.38 -1.06 -13.33
CA ASP A 140 2.55 -1.50 -14.71
C ASP A 140 4.01 -1.87 -15.06
N PHE A 141 4.88 -1.89 -14.05
CA PHE A 141 6.27 -2.32 -14.18
C PHE A 141 6.38 -3.83 -14.45
N VAL A 142 7.41 -4.22 -15.19
CA VAL A 142 7.73 -5.62 -15.50
C VAL A 142 9.07 -6.01 -14.89
N THR A 143 10.03 -5.08 -14.85
CA THR A 143 11.37 -5.33 -14.35
C THR A 143 11.80 -4.36 -13.26
N SER A 144 12.82 -4.76 -12.52
CA SER A 144 13.51 -3.94 -11.54
C SER A 144 15.03 -3.92 -11.78
N SER A 145 15.74 -3.05 -11.06
CA SER A 145 17.20 -2.93 -11.12
C SER A 145 17.75 -2.70 -12.55
N GLY A 146 17.05 -1.87 -13.33
CA GLY A 146 17.45 -1.57 -14.71
C GLY A 146 17.28 -2.73 -15.70
N GLY A 147 16.34 -3.66 -15.43
CA GLY A 147 16.05 -4.80 -16.29
C GLY A 147 16.70 -6.11 -15.85
N ALA A 148 17.46 -6.11 -14.75
CA ALA A 148 18.18 -7.30 -14.29
C ALA A 148 17.27 -8.36 -13.65
N ASN A 149 16.13 -7.95 -13.07
CA ASN A 149 15.22 -8.84 -12.37
C ASN A 149 13.79 -8.63 -12.89
N GLU A 150 13.16 -9.70 -13.36
CA GLU A 150 11.71 -9.71 -13.61
C GLU A 150 10.95 -9.69 -12.29
N VAL A 151 9.91 -8.87 -12.22
CA VAL A 151 9.01 -8.79 -11.06
C VAL A 151 7.54 -8.90 -11.47
N SER A 152 7.20 -8.55 -12.72
CA SER A 152 5.88 -8.72 -13.33
C SER A 152 4.74 -8.16 -12.47
N HIS A 153 4.63 -6.82 -12.47
CA HIS A 153 3.53 -6.02 -11.93
C HIS A 153 3.32 -6.04 -10.40
N ILE A 154 4.02 -6.90 -9.65
CA ILE A 154 3.98 -6.98 -8.19
C ILE A 154 5.38 -7.29 -7.62
N ALA A 155 5.84 -6.50 -6.66
CA ALA A 155 7.18 -6.67 -6.09
C ALA A 155 7.19 -6.44 -4.57
N ARG A 156 8.09 -7.13 -3.88
CA ARG A 156 8.40 -6.94 -2.44
C ARG A 156 9.78 -6.30 -2.30
N PHE A 157 9.87 -5.17 -1.62
CA PHE A 157 11.15 -4.58 -1.24
C PHE A 157 11.60 -5.13 0.10
N TYR A 158 12.82 -5.67 0.14
CA TYR A 158 13.46 -6.17 1.34
C TYR A 158 14.98 -6.07 1.20
N ALA A 159 15.68 -5.81 2.30
CA ALA A 159 17.14 -5.76 2.35
C ALA A 159 17.81 -4.90 1.25
N GLY A 160 17.14 -3.83 0.80
CA GLY A 160 17.68 -2.86 -0.15
C GLY A 160 17.34 -3.11 -1.63
N PHE A 161 16.56 -4.14 -1.96
CA PHE A 161 16.21 -4.45 -3.35
C PHE A 161 14.77 -4.94 -3.52
N TRP A 162 14.25 -4.79 -4.74
CA TRP A 162 12.97 -5.37 -5.14
C TRP A 162 13.14 -6.84 -5.49
N GLN A 163 12.22 -7.66 -4.98
CA GLN A 163 12.13 -9.09 -5.19
C GLN A 163 10.79 -9.40 -5.87
N GLN A 164 10.81 -10.35 -6.80
CA GLN A 164 9.60 -10.91 -7.37
C GLN A 164 8.82 -11.66 -6.29
N LEU A 165 7.49 -11.63 -6.39
CA LEU A 165 6.62 -12.52 -5.63
C LEU A 165 6.18 -13.65 -6.58
N GLY A 166 6.45 -14.92 -6.24
CA GLY A 166 6.22 -16.07 -7.13
C GLY A 166 6.56 -15.80 -8.60
N THR A 167 5.60 -15.95 -9.50
CA THR A 167 5.74 -15.63 -10.94
C THR A 167 5.31 -14.21 -11.32
N GLY A 168 4.93 -13.39 -10.35
CA GLY A 168 4.22 -12.12 -10.55
C GLY A 168 2.80 -12.31 -11.06
N VAL A 169 2.24 -11.27 -11.69
CA VAL A 169 0.88 -11.29 -12.28
C VAL A 169 0.89 -10.78 -13.71
N ASP A 170 -0.20 -10.97 -14.46
CA ASP A 170 -0.30 -10.71 -15.90
C ASP A 170 -0.91 -9.35 -16.29
N GLY A 171 -1.14 -8.47 -15.32
CA GLY A 171 -1.74 -7.16 -15.56
C GLY A 171 -1.44 -6.14 -14.47
N THR A 172 -1.75 -4.88 -14.75
CA THR A 172 -1.47 -3.76 -13.84
C THR A 172 -2.20 -3.94 -12.51
N VAL A 173 -1.44 -3.89 -11.40
CA VAL A 173 -1.99 -3.92 -10.05
C VAL A 173 -2.33 -2.50 -9.61
N TYR A 174 -3.61 -2.19 -9.40
CA TYR A 174 -4.09 -0.87 -8.95
C TYR A 174 -4.33 -0.78 -7.45
N VAL A 175 -4.48 -1.92 -6.76
CA VAL A 175 -4.69 -1.94 -5.31
C VAL A 175 -3.96 -3.12 -4.68
N ILE A 176 -3.38 -2.87 -3.51
CA ILE A 176 -2.77 -3.87 -2.64
C ILE A 176 -3.33 -3.65 -1.24
N THR A 177 -3.78 -4.71 -0.57
CA THR A 177 -4.28 -4.66 0.80
C THR A 177 -3.81 -5.88 1.57
N PRO A 178 -2.86 -5.74 2.52
CA PRO A 178 -2.48 -6.81 3.41
C PRO A 178 -3.54 -6.99 4.50
N ILE A 179 -3.90 -8.23 4.79
CA ILE A 179 -4.76 -8.61 5.89
C ILE A 179 -4.10 -9.80 6.57
N ARG A 180 -3.66 -9.60 7.82
CA ARG A 180 -2.86 -10.58 8.57
C ARG A 180 -1.67 -11.02 7.71
N ASP A 181 -1.52 -12.32 7.58
CA ASP A 181 -0.53 -13.01 6.78
C ASP A 181 -0.95 -13.14 5.33
N CYS A 182 -1.88 -12.37 4.75
CA CYS A 182 -2.20 -12.49 3.33
C CYS A 182 -2.27 -11.14 2.59
N LEU A 183 -1.85 -11.14 1.32
CA LEU A 183 -1.90 -9.99 0.42
C LEU A 183 -3.08 -10.15 -0.54
N TYR A 184 -3.93 -9.13 -0.61
CA TYR A 184 -5.03 -9.06 -1.56
C TYR A 184 -4.70 -8.00 -2.60
N ILE A 185 -4.80 -8.36 -3.86
CA ILE A 185 -4.48 -7.46 -4.98
C ILE A 185 -5.68 -7.35 -5.92
N GLY A 186 -5.79 -6.20 -6.58
CA GLY A 186 -6.81 -5.94 -7.58
C GLY A 186 -6.25 -5.09 -8.70
N GLY A 187 -6.72 -5.31 -9.93
CA GLY A 187 -6.10 -4.74 -11.11
C GLY A 187 -6.78 -5.15 -12.40
N SER A 188 -6.11 -4.91 -13.52
CA SER A 188 -6.53 -5.32 -14.86
C SER A 188 -6.09 -6.75 -15.24
N MET A 189 -5.69 -7.56 -14.25
CA MET A 189 -5.23 -8.93 -14.42
C MET A 189 -6.33 -9.85 -14.96
N SER A 190 -5.94 -10.81 -15.82
CA SER A 190 -6.85 -11.87 -16.28
C SER A 190 -6.80 -13.10 -15.36
N GLN A 191 -5.71 -13.22 -14.60
CA GLN A 191 -5.53 -14.24 -13.57
C GLN A 191 -6.48 -14.03 -12.38
N ARG A 192 -7.15 -15.12 -11.97
CA ARG A 192 -7.81 -15.19 -10.65
C ARG A 192 -6.76 -15.53 -9.60
N VAL A 193 -6.17 -14.51 -8.97
CA VAL A 193 -5.25 -14.72 -7.84
C VAL A 193 -6.08 -15.05 -6.60
N VAL A 194 -6.19 -16.34 -6.28
CA VAL A 194 -6.92 -16.82 -5.09
C VAL A 194 -5.92 -17.02 -3.95
N ARG A 195 -5.78 -15.99 -3.11
CA ARG A 195 -5.01 -15.92 -1.86
C ARG A 195 -3.48 -16.05 -2.04
N THR A 196 -2.78 -14.99 -1.62
CA THR A 196 -1.36 -15.05 -1.33
C THR A 196 -1.21 -14.91 0.17
N CYS A 197 -0.89 -15.99 0.89
CA CYS A 197 -0.58 -15.85 2.30
C CYS A 197 0.93 -15.76 2.49
N ILE A 198 1.38 -14.59 2.96
CA ILE A 198 2.72 -14.26 3.47
C ILE A 198 3.02 -15.20 4.64
N GLY A 199 3.96 -16.14 4.43
CA GLY A 199 4.27 -17.21 5.37
C GLY A 199 4.44 -16.74 6.83
N ALA A 200 3.74 -17.42 7.73
CA ALA A 200 4.00 -17.36 9.15
C ALA A 200 5.48 -17.72 9.44
N ALA A 201 6.09 -17.03 10.42
CA ALA A 201 7.48 -17.24 10.80
C ALA A 201 7.79 -18.73 11.03
N GLY A 202 8.64 -19.31 10.18
CA GLY A 202 9.15 -20.68 10.31
C GLY A 202 8.85 -21.66 9.16
N SER A 203 8.13 -21.27 8.10
CA SER A 203 7.92 -22.16 6.94
C SER A 203 9.11 -22.09 5.96
N THR A 204 9.73 -23.24 5.68
CA THR A 204 10.77 -23.41 4.64
C THR A 204 10.19 -23.84 3.29
N VAL A 205 8.89 -23.59 3.06
CA VAL A 205 8.22 -23.89 1.78
C VAL A 205 7.57 -22.59 1.28
N GLY A 206 8.13 -22.07 0.19
CA GLY A 206 7.52 -21.13 -0.76
C GLY A 206 6.88 -19.87 -0.19
N ASP A 207 7.60 -18.75 -0.24
CA ASP A 207 7.05 -17.37 -0.28
C ASP A 207 6.25 -17.11 -1.59
N ASP A 208 5.73 -18.16 -2.22
CA ASP A 208 5.30 -18.18 -3.61
C ASP A 208 3.83 -17.78 -3.76
N LEU A 209 3.60 -16.86 -4.70
CA LEU A 209 2.29 -16.64 -5.29
C LEU A 209 1.84 -17.93 -5.99
N GLU A 210 0.95 -18.70 -5.38
CA GLU A 210 0.23 -19.75 -6.11
C GLU A 210 -0.98 -19.15 -6.83
N ALA A 211 -0.86 -18.95 -8.14
CA ALA A 211 -2.01 -18.67 -8.99
C ALA A 211 -2.86 -19.93 -9.11
N VAL A 212 -4.05 -19.96 -8.49
CA VAL A 212 -5.01 -21.05 -8.66
C VAL A 212 -5.89 -20.76 -9.86
N GLU A 213 -5.60 -21.38 -11.00
CA GLU A 213 -6.50 -21.39 -12.16
C GLU A 213 -7.77 -22.19 -11.84
N PHE A 214 -8.94 -21.57 -11.99
CA PHE A 214 -10.22 -22.28 -11.98
C PHE A 214 -10.77 -22.31 -13.40
N GLU A 215 -10.72 -23.47 -14.06
CA GLU A 215 -11.57 -23.74 -15.20
C GLU A 215 -13.03 -23.85 -14.73
N GLY A 216 -13.92 -23.03 -15.31
CA GLY A 216 -15.35 -23.34 -15.34
C GLY A 216 -16.26 -22.52 -14.42
N ALA A 217 -17.14 -21.76 -15.09
CA ALA A 217 -18.46 -21.30 -14.68
C ALA A 217 -18.61 -20.21 -13.60
N ALA A 218 -19.41 -19.21 -13.97
CA ALA A 218 -19.87 -18.10 -13.17
C ALA A 218 -20.52 -18.57 -11.86
N VAL A 219 -20.00 -18.11 -10.73
CA VAL A 219 -20.67 -18.20 -9.44
C VAL A 219 -20.79 -16.80 -8.87
N SER A 220 -22.01 -16.26 -8.95
CA SER A 220 -22.44 -15.07 -8.24
C SER A 220 -22.49 -15.40 -6.74
N THR A 221 -21.94 -14.50 -5.92
CA THR A 221 -21.85 -14.54 -4.45
C THR A 221 -20.70 -15.37 -3.86
N VAL A 222 -19.71 -14.66 -3.30
CA VAL A 222 -18.72 -15.23 -2.38
C VAL A 222 -19.26 -15.07 -0.96
N ARG A 223 -19.46 -16.18 -0.25
CA ARG A 223 -19.78 -16.20 1.18
C ARG A 223 -18.50 -15.98 1.99
N VAL A 224 -18.53 -14.98 2.88
CA VAL A 224 -17.50 -14.76 3.90
C VAL A 224 -17.63 -15.85 4.97
N ILE A 225 -16.63 -16.72 5.11
CA ILE A 225 -16.50 -17.57 6.29
C ILE A 225 -15.55 -16.84 7.25
N VAL A 226 -16.10 -16.29 8.33
CA VAL A 226 -15.33 -15.74 9.45
C VAL A 226 -14.88 -16.92 10.30
N ALA A 227 -13.57 -17.18 10.37
CA ALA A 227 -13.01 -18.06 11.40
C ALA A 227 -12.68 -17.23 12.65
N ALA A 228 -13.10 -17.76 13.79
CA ALA A 228 -13.19 -17.10 15.10
C ALA A 228 -11.89 -16.45 15.60
N THR A 229 -12.07 -15.46 16.47
CA THR A 229 -11.07 -14.72 17.23
C THR A 229 -10.17 -15.65 18.05
N HIS A 230 -8.86 -15.48 17.97
CA HIS A 230 -7.90 -16.11 18.88
C HIS A 230 -7.71 -15.20 20.10
N ASP A 231 -8.39 -15.54 21.20
CA ASP A 231 -7.99 -15.12 22.55
C ASP A 231 -8.01 -16.38 23.44
N ALA A 232 -6.84 -17.00 23.61
CA ALA A 232 -6.41 -17.72 24.83
C ALA A 232 -5.00 -18.35 24.65
N PRO A 233 -4.11 -18.30 25.65
CA PRO A 233 -2.78 -18.89 25.61
C PRO A 233 -2.82 -20.43 25.83
N PRO A 234 -1.79 -21.17 25.39
CA PRO A 234 -1.87 -22.61 25.23
C PRO A 234 -1.74 -23.33 26.58
N THR A 235 -2.79 -24.04 27.00
CA THR A 235 -2.64 -25.13 27.97
C THR A 235 -3.43 -26.37 27.54
N GLN A 236 -2.66 -27.45 27.44
CA GLN A 236 -3.01 -28.87 27.36
C GLN A 236 -3.75 -29.41 26.12
N ALA A 237 -2.99 -30.24 25.40
CA ALA A 237 -3.44 -31.19 24.41
C ALA A 237 -4.47 -32.17 24.99
N GLY A 238 -5.56 -32.36 24.26
CA GLY A 238 -6.48 -33.47 24.41
C GLY A 238 -6.92 -33.95 23.03
N THR A 239 -6.43 -35.10 22.61
CA THR A 239 -6.92 -35.80 21.41
C THR A 239 -8.26 -36.46 21.73
N CYS A 240 -9.28 -36.21 20.91
CA CYS A 240 -10.52 -36.98 20.92
C CYS A 240 -10.74 -37.62 19.54
N VAL A 241 -10.44 -38.92 19.47
CA VAL A 241 -11.00 -39.87 18.51
C VAL A 241 -12.21 -40.48 19.21
N VAL A 242 -13.45 -40.33 18.70
CA VAL A 242 -14.47 -41.33 18.26
C VAL A 242 -15.81 -40.58 17.97
N PRO A 243 -16.65 -40.97 16.98
CA PRO A 243 -17.93 -40.30 16.71
C PRO A 243 -19.05 -40.79 17.65
N GLY A 244 -19.81 -39.84 18.21
CA GLY A 244 -21.13 -40.08 18.80
C GLY A 244 -21.17 -40.23 20.34
N ALA A 245 -21.18 -39.11 21.07
CA ALA A 245 -21.87 -38.94 22.35
C ALA A 245 -21.96 -37.45 22.71
N ALA A 246 -23.09 -37.03 23.28
CA ALA A 246 -23.39 -35.64 23.62
C ALA A 246 -22.58 -35.14 24.83
N CYS A 247 -21.94 -33.98 24.71
CA CYS A 247 -21.33 -33.29 25.86
C CYS A 247 -22.38 -32.39 26.53
N THR A 248 -22.69 -32.70 27.79
CA THR A 248 -23.42 -31.81 28.71
C THR A 248 -22.43 -30.86 29.38
N HIS A 249 -22.80 -29.57 29.47
CA HIS A 249 -22.04 -28.54 30.18
C HIS A 249 -21.95 -28.86 31.68
N LEU A 250 -20.76 -28.72 32.27
CA LEU A 250 -20.58 -28.50 33.70
C LEU A 250 -20.00 -27.10 33.91
N ASN A 251 -20.78 -26.25 34.60
CA ASN A 251 -20.40 -24.91 35.02
C ASN A 251 -19.34 -24.97 36.13
N GLY A 252 -18.43 -24.00 36.08
CA GLY A 252 -17.47 -23.64 37.12
C GLY A 252 -16.67 -22.44 36.65
#